data_AF-A0A9E5W2K8-F1
#
_entry.id   AF-A0A9E5W2K8-F1
#
_cell.length_a   1.000
_cell.length_b   1.000
_cell.length_c   1.000
_cell.angle_alpha   90.00
_cell.angle_beta   90.00
_cell.angle_gamma   90.00
#
_symmetry.space_group_name_H-M   'P 1'
#
loop_
_entity.id
_entity.type
_entity.pdbx_description
1 polymer ?
#
loop_
_entity_poly.entity_id
_entity_poly.type
_entity_poly.pdbx_seq_one_letter_code
_entity_poly.pdbx_strand_id
1 'polypeptide(L)' 'ITRQEFQALQSEQFVKDTFNGSLPQFLAAFTLRKKLSEKEINELQKLIDENRS' A
#
# COMPACT_ATOMS: atom_id res chain seq x y z
N ILE A 1 -9.10 14.71 13.88
CA ILE A 1 -8.79 13.64 12.92
C ILE A 1 -9.70 13.82 11.72
N THR A 2 -9.14 14.11 10.56
CA THR A 2 -9.89 14.22 9.30
C THR A 2 -10.28 12.82 8.80
N ARG A 3 -11.24 12.74 7.88
CA ARG A 3 -11.63 11.46 7.29
C ARG A 3 -10.46 10.74 6.61
N GLN A 4 -9.54 11.49 5.99
CA GLN A 4 -8.36 10.94 5.34
C GLN A 4 -7.36 10.37 6.34
N GLU A 5 -7.09 11.09 7.43
CA GLU A 5 -6.23 10.59 8.51
C GLU A 5 -6.82 9.31 9.14
N PHE A 6 -8.13 9.27 9.34
CA PHE A 6 -8.80 8.09 9.86
C PHE A 6 -8.65 6.88 8.92
N GLN A 7 -8.80 7.08 7.61
CA GLN A 7 -8.61 6.02 6.61
C GLN A 7 -7.15 5.55 6.54
N ALA A 8 -6.19 6.47 6.63
CA ALA A 8 -4.77 6.13 6.68
C ALA A 8 -4.46 5.23 7.89
N LEU A 9 -4.87 5.64 9.09
CA LEU A 9 -4.69 4.87 10.33
C LEU A 9 -5.36 3.49 10.25
N GLN A 10 -6.58 3.43 9.71
CA GLN A 10 -7.28 2.15 9.53
C GLN A 10 -6.52 1.22 8.57
N SER A 11 -6.00 1.75 7.47
CA SER A 11 -5.25 0.99 6.49
C SER A 11 -3.91 0.47 7.03
N GLU A 12 -3.21 1.31 7.81
CA GLU A 12 -1.95 0.94 8.47
C GLU A 12 -2.18 -0.18 9.49
N GLN A 13 -3.22 -0.06 10.31
CA GLN A 13 -3.59 -1.07 11.29
C GLN A 13 -3.94 -2.41 10.61
N PHE A 14 -4.67 -2.39 9.49
CA PHE A 14 -4.98 -3.59 8.73
C PHE A 14 -3.71 -4.31 8.23
N VAL A 15 -2.74 -3.56 7.69
CA VAL A 15 -1.45 -4.13 7.24
C VAL A 15 -0.67 -4.70 8.42
N LYS A 16 -0.66 -3.99 9.56
CA LYS A 16 -0.01 -4.44 10.79
C LYS A 16 -0.57 -5.77 11.27
N ASP A 17 -1.88 -5.91 11.32
CA ASP A 17 -2.54 -7.08 11.89
C ASP A 17 -2.56 -8.28 10.92
N THR A 18 -2.72 -8.03 9.62
CA THR A 18 -2.94 -9.10 8.62
C THR A 18 -1.65 -9.55 7.94
N PHE A 19 -0.69 -8.62 7.79
CA PHE A 19 0.57 -8.85 7.06
C PHE A 19 1.79 -8.57 7.94
N ASN A 20 1.62 -8.59 9.27
CA ASN A 20 2.69 -8.36 10.24
C ASN A 20 3.44 -7.03 9.99
N GLY A 21 2.75 -6.03 9.46
CA GLY A 21 3.32 -4.71 9.13
C GLY A 21 4.07 -4.66 7.79
N SER A 22 4.12 -5.75 7.02
CA SER A 22 4.86 -5.82 5.76
C SER A 22 4.01 -5.35 4.59
N LEU A 23 4.16 -4.07 4.23
CA LEU A 23 3.58 -3.48 3.02
C LEU A 23 3.94 -4.27 1.74
N PRO A 24 5.20 -4.75 1.55
CA PRO A 24 5.55 -5.58 0.40
C PRO A 24 4.79 -6.92 0.35
N GLN A 25 4.57 -7.59 1.49
CA GLN A 25 3.79 -8.83 1.52
C GLN A 25 2.31 -8.58 1.21
N PHE A 26 1.74 -7.47 1.70
CA PHE A 26 0.40 -7.04 1.34
C PHE A 26 0.25 -6.87 -0.18
N LEU A 27 1.16 -6.10 -0.81
CA LEU A 27 1.13 -5.89 -2.25
C LEU A 27 1.31 -7.20 -3.02
N ALA A 28 2.26 -8.06 -2.61
CA ALA A 28 2.46 -9.37 -3.24
C ALA A 28 1.17 -10.20 -3.21
N ALA A 29 0.51 -10.32 -2.05
CA ALA A 29 -0.76 -11.05 -1.91
C ALA A 29 -1.88 -10.46 -2.76
N PHE A 30 -1.96 -9.13 -2.88
CA PHE A 30 -2.93 -8.44 -3.73
C PHE A 30 -2.72 -8.80 -5.21
N THR A 31 -1.46 -8.79 -5.66
CA THR A 31 -1.11 -9.08 -7.06
C THR A 31 -1.33 -10.54 -7.48
N LEU A 32 -1.41 -11.48 -6.53
CA LEU A 32 -1.77 -12.88 -6.82
C LEU A 32 -3.18 -13.03 -7.39
N ARG A 33 -4.11 -12.15 -6.99
CA ARG A 33 -5.51 -12.20 -7.44
C ARG A 33 -5.81 -11.21 -8.56
N LYS A 34 -5.11 -10.08 -8.60
CA LYS A 34 -5.30 -9.02 -9.60
C LYS A 34 -3.96 -8.50 -10.07
N LYS A 35 -3.64 -8.71 -11.35
CA LYS A 35 -2.46 -8.07 -11.95
C LYS A 35 -2.64 -6.55 -11.92
N LEU A 36 -1.56 -5.85 -11.56
CA LEU A 36 -1.51 -4.40 -11.67
C LEU A 36 -1.45 -4.02 -13.15
N SER A 37 -2.15 -2.95 -13.49
CA SER A 37 -1.97 -2.25 -14.75
C SER A 37 -0.66 -1.47 -14.77
N GLU A 38 -0.15 -1.16 -15.96
CA GLU A 38 1.01 -0.27 -16.14
C GLU A 38 0.84 1.07 -15.41
N LYS A 39 -0.38 1.61 -15.39
CA LYS A 39 -0.68 2.85 -14.66
C LYS A 39 -0.49 2.69 -13.15
N GLU A 40 -1.07 1.64 -12.55
CA GLU A 40 -0.93 1.35 -11.11
C GLU A 40 0.55 1.14 -10.75
N ILE A 41 1.33 0.46 -11.60
CA ILE A 41 2.77 0.26 -11.40
C ILE A 41 3.52 1.59 -11.38
N ASN A 42 3.27 2.47 -12.35
CA ASN A 42 3.93 3.78 -12.42
C ASN A 42 3.59 4.68 -11.23
N GLU A 43 2.35 4.67 -10.76
CA GLU A 43 1.93 5.42 -9.57
C GLU A 43 2.62 4.90 -8.30
N LEU A 44 2.70 3.58 -8.12
CA LEU A 44 3.43 2.97 -6.99
C LEU A 44 4.92 3.27 -7.03
N GLN A 45 5.55 3.20 -8.21
CA GLN A 45 6.97 3.53 -8.38
C GLN A 45 7.24 4.99 -8.01
N LYS A 46 6.41 5.93 -8.47
CA LYS A 46 6.52 7.35 -8.11
C LYS A 46 6.45 7.56 -6.60
N LEU A 47 5.51 6.90 -5.92
CA LEU A 47 5.40 6.97 -4.46
C LEU A 47 6.66 6.46 -3.75
N ILE A 48 7.24 5.35 -4.24
CA ILE A 48 8.50 4.81 -3.69
C ILE A 48 9.63 5.83 -3.89
N ASP A 49 9.74 6.41 -5.08
CA ASP A 49 10.79 7.37 -5.41
C ASP A 49 10.68 8.65 -4.57
N GLU A 50 9.45 9.15 -4.35
CA GLU A 50 9.17 10.30 -3.47
C GLU A 50 9.56 10.05 -2.00
N ASN A 51 9.52 8.79 -1.52
CA ASN A 51 9.91 8.44 -0.15
C ASN A 51 11.42 8.15 0.01
N ARG A 52 12.19 8.11 -1.07
CA ARG A 52 13.66 7.89 -1.03
C ARG A 52 14.44 9.18 -0.81
N SER A 53 13.83 10.34 -1.05
CA SER A 53 14.38 11.70 -0.92
C SER A 53 13.99 12.36 0.39
#